data_AF-A0A7G9YEX4-F1
#
_entry.id   AF-A0A7G9YEX4-F1
#
_cell.length_a   1.000
_cell.length_b   1.000
_cell.length_c   1.000
_cell.angle_alpha   90.00
_cell.angle_beta   90.00
_cell.angle_gamma   90.00
#
_symmetry.space_group_name_H-M   'P 1'
#
loop_
_entity.id
_entity.type
_entity.pdbx_description
1 polymer ?
#
loop_
_entity_poly.entity_id
_entity_poly.type
_entity_poly.pdbx_seq_one_letter_code
_entity_poly.pdbx_strand_id
1 'polypeptide(L)'
;MLVDGTTVSMPDTPENQNTYPQPESQKEGVGFPIARLVAIISLSCGAVLDVAIGPYKGKETGEHSLLRQILGSISAGDIILGDRYYCSYFLIAMLQRLGADAVFQIHSGRKSDFRRGKRLGKNDHIVTWEKPKQRPTLDE
;
A
#
# COMPACT_ATOMS: atom_id res chain seq x y z
N MET A 1 -10.74 5.02 -6.85
CA MET A 1 -9.33 5.01 -7.25
C MET A 1 -8.72 3.65 -6.91
N LEU A 2 -7.83 3.13 -7.74
CA LEU A 2 -7.04 1.93 -7.48
C LEU A 2 -5.69 2.34 -6.89
N VAL A 3 -5.18 1.56 -5.95
CA VAL A 3 -3.81 1.69 -5.45
C VAL A 3 -3.11 0.35 -5.61
N ASP A 4 -1.96 0.38 -6.24
CA ASP A 4 -1.10 -0.80 -6.38
C ASP A 4 0.37 -0.41 -6.42
N GLY A 5 1.21 -1.37 -6.02
CA GLY A 5 2.66 -1.27 -6.04
C GLY A 5 3.28 -2.13 -7.12
N THR A 6 4.35 -1.66 -7.74
CA THR A 6 5.15 -2.46 -8.66
C THR A 6 6.62 -2.11 -8.57
N THR A 7 7.48 -2.89 -9.22
CA THR A 7 8.91 -2.62 -9.30
C THR A 7 9.35 -2.54 -10.75
N VAL A 8 10.28 -1.63 -11.02
CA VAL A 8 10.89 -1.45 -12.34
C VAL A 8 12.41 -1.54 -12.23
N SER A 9 13.04 -2.10 -13.26
CA SER A 9 14.49 -2.02 -13.42
C SER A 9 14.87 -0.63 -13.92
N MET A 10 16.02 -0.14 -13.45
CA MET A 10 16.58 1.14 -13.84
C MET A 10 17.88 0.94 -14.62
N PRO A 11 18.29 1.88 -15.47
CA PRO A 11 19.61 1.84 -16.11
C PRO A 11 20.74 1.74 -15.09
N ASP A 12 21.73 0.89 -15.36
CA ASP A 12 22.89 0.71 -14.50
C ASP A 12 23.84 1.92 -14.60
N THR A 13 23.59 2.91 -13.75
CA THR A 13 24.41 4.11 -13.61
C THR A 13 24.82 4.26 -12.14
N PRO A 14 25.98 4.88 -11.84
CA PRO A 14 26.38 5.12 -10.45
C PRO A 14 25.34 5.87 -9.61
N GLU A 15 24.61 6.82 -10.22
CA GLU A 15 23.53 7.57 -9.58
C GLU A 15 22.34 6.70 -9.19
N ASN A 16 21.90 5.83 -10.12
CA ASN A 16 20.82 4.89 -9.85
C ASN A 16 21.24 3.81 -8.86
N GLN A 17 22.47 3.31 -8.91
CA GLN A 17 22.96 2.32 -7.93
C GLN A 17 23.00 2.89 -6.52
N ASN A 18 23.34 4.18 -6.37
CA ASN A 18 23.34 4.85 -5.07
C ASN A 18 21.92 5.07 -4.52
N THR A 19 20.94 5.34 -5.39
CA THR A 19 19.56 5.69 -5.00
C THR A 19 18.61 4.50 -4.95
N TYR A 20 18.77 3.55 -5.86
CA TYR A 20 17.89 2.40 -6.12
C TYR A 20 18.69 1.09 -6.14
N PRO A 21 19.41 0.74 -5.07
CA PRO A 21 20.38 -0.35 -5.09
C PRO A 21 19.76 -1.67 -5.54
N GLN A 22 20.53 -2.45 -6.29
CA GLN A 22 20.14 -3.80 -6.71
C GLN A 22 19.85 -4.74 -5.50
N PRO A 23 19.05 -5.81 -5.69
CA PRO A 23 18.79 -6.80 -4.64
C PRO A 23 20.06 -7.49 -4.13
N GLU A 24 20.10 -7.80 -2.84
CA GLU A 24 21.23 -8.52 -2.20
C GLU A 24 21.46 -9.93 -2.75
N SER A 25 20.43 -10.54 -3.33
CA SER A 25 20.55 -11.83 -4.01
C SER A 25 21.40 -11.75 -5.27
N GLN A 26 21.64 -10.55 -5.81
CA GLN A 26 22.46 -10.32 -6.99
C GLN A 26 23.82 -9.75 -6.59
N LYS A 27 24.88 -10.31 -7.16
CA LYS A 27 26.25 -9.81 -6.97
C LYS A 27 26.39 -8.42 -7.58
N GLU A 28 27.22 -7.59 -6.98
CA GLU A 28 27.57 -6.27 -7.51
C GLU A 28 28.00 -6.39 -9.00
N GLY A 29 27.40 -5.56 -9.86
CA GLY A 29 27.65 -5.57 -11.31
C GLY A 29 26.97 -6.68 -12.12
N VAL A 30 26.15 -7.53 -11.49
CA VAL A 30 25.36 -8.58 -12.17
C VAL A 30 23.86 -8.22 -12.22
N GLY A 31 23.42 -7.31 -11.35
CA GLY A 31 22.04 -6.88 -11.23
C GLY A 31 21.78 -5.48 -11.80
N PHE A 32 20.52 -5.17 -12.07
CA PHE A 32 20.10 -3.80 -12.35
C PHE A 32 19.60 -3.13 -11.07
N PRO A 33 19.78 -1.81 -10.92
CA PRO A 33 19.10 -1.06 -9.87
C PRO A 33 17.58 -1.22 -9.98
N ILE A 34 16.88 -1.27 -8.85
CA ILE A 34 15.42 -1.50 -8.80
C ILE A 34 14.73 -0.38 -8.04
N ALA A 35 13.77 0.26 -8.69
CA ALA A 35 12.87 1.22 -8.08
C ALA A 35 11.51 0.56 -7.79
N ARG A 36 10.91 0.93 -6.66
CA ARG A 36 9.52 0.61 -6.34
C ARG A 36 8.65 1.82 -6.69
N LEU A 37 7.54 1.54 -7.34
CA LEU A 37 6.49 2.49 -7.69
C LEU A 37 5.25 2.15 -6.90
N VAL A 38 4.56 3.16 -6.37
CA VAL A 38 3.18 3.03 -5.89
C VAL A 38 2.36 4.08 -6.61
N ALA A 39 1.30 3.65 -7.28
CA ALA A 39 0.48 4.53 -8.09
C ALA A 39 -0.95 4.57 -7.57
N ILE A 40 -1.56 5.76 -7.66
CA ILE A 40 -3.00 5.92 -7.58
C ILE A 40 -3.53 6.02 -9.00
N ILE A 41 -4.43 5.12 -9.38
CA ILE A 41 -4.93 4.98 -10.75
C ILE A 41 -6.45 5.20 -10.76
N SER A 42 -6.95 5.91 -11.77
CA SER A 42 -8.38 6.04 -11.98
C SER A 42 -8.97 4.68 -12.39
N LEU A 43 -9.94 4.20 -11.62
CA LEU A 43 -10.65 2.96 -11.95
C LEU A 43 -11.52 3.12 -13.22
N SER A 44 -11.97 4.33 -13.54
CA SER A 44 -12.89 4.56 -14.67
C SER A 44 -12.19 4.55 -16.03
N CYS A 45 -10.94 4.99 -16.10
CA CYS A 45 -10.22 5.19 -17.35
C CYS A 45 -8.77 4.68 -17.36
N GLY A 46 -8.25 4.19 -16.24
CA GLY A 46 -6.88 3.68 -16.14
C GLY A 46 -5.79 4.76 -16.10
N ALA A 47 -6.15 6.04 -16.01
CA ALA A 47 -5.17 7.13 -15.90
C ALA A 47 -4.42 7.07 -14.56
N VAL A 48 -3.10 7.26 -14.59
CA VAL A 48 -2.30 7.46 -13.37
C VAL A 48 -2.58 8.86 -12.86
N LEU A 49 -3.09 8.95 -11.64
CA LEU A 49 -3.43 10.21 -10.97
C LEU A 49 -2.24 10.75 -10.18
N ASP A 50 -1.49 9.85 -9.53
CA ASP A 50 -0.26 10.20 -8.83
C ASP A 50 0.64 8.96 -8.69
N VAL A 51 1.94 9.17 -8.53
CA VAL A 51 2.94 8.11 -8.37
C VAL A 51 4.05 8.51 -7.40
N ALA A 52 4.32 7.63 -6.45
CA ALA A 52 5.48 7.71 -5.58
C ALA A 52 6.54 6.72 -6.06
N ILE A 53 7.79 7.17 -6.12
CA ILE A 53 8.94 6.36 -6.52
C ILE A 53 9.92 6.31 -5.35
N GLY A 54 10.42 5.12 -5.03
CA GLY A 54 11.45 4.98 -4.03
C GLY A 54 12.37 3.79 -4.24
N PRO A 55 13.40 3.65 -3.40
CA PRO A 55 14.29 2.51 -3.43
C PRO A 55 13.50 1.22 -3.22
N TYR A 56 13.88 0.13 -3.89
CA TYR A 56 13.32 -1.19 -3.59
C TYR A 56 13.62 -1.63 -2.15
N LYS A 57 14.80 -1.27 -1.64
CA LYS A 57 15.33 -1.70 -0.35
C LYS A 57 15.76 -0.52 0.52
N GLY A 58 15.52 -0.63 1.83
CA GLY A 58 15.94 0.36 2.83
C GLY A 58 14.88 0.62 3.90
N LYS A 59 15.09 1.66 4.70
CA LYS A 59 14.04 2.17 5.59
C LYS A 59 13.06 3.01 4.78
N GLU A 60 11.79 2.96 5.15
CA GLU A 60 10.70 3.73 4.53
C GLU A 60 10.43 3.44 3.04
N THR A 61 10.87 2.27 2.55
CA THR A 61 10.72 1.88 1.14
C THR A 61 9.49 1.02 0.84
N GLY A 62 8.75 0.59 1.87
CA GLY A 62 7.55 -0.23 1.67
C GLY A 62 6.43 0.55 0.99
N GLU A 63 5.52 -0.15 0.33
CA GLU A 63 4.45 0.49 -0.45
C GLU A 63 3.56 1.39 0.43
N HIS A 64 3.34 1.03 1.69
CA HIS A 64 2.64 1.90 2.65
C HIS A 64 3.36 3.23 2.90
N SER A 65 4.68 3.25 2.87
CA SER A 65 5.46 4.47 3.06
C SER A 65 5.43 5.34 1.80
N LEU A 66 5.50 4.73 0.62
CA LEU A 66 5.36 5.44 -0.65
C LEU A 66 3.95 5.98 -0.84
N LEU A 67 2.92 5.20 -0.53
CA LEU A 67 1.53 5.66 -0.58
C LEU A 67 1.33 6.91 0.29
N ARG A 68 1.98 6.98 1.46
CA ARG A 68 1.90 8.17 2.34
C ARG A 68 2.37 9.46 1.69
N GLN A 69 3.33 9.37 0.76
CA GLN A 69 3.86 10.54 0.07
C GLN A 69 2.85 11.15 -0.91
N ILE A 70 1.94 10.32 -1.45
CA ILE A 70 0.96 10.69 -2.47
C ILE A 70 -0.48 10.71 -1.94
N LEU A 71 -0.67 10.68 -0.61
CA LEU A 71 -2.00 10.81 0.00
C LEU A 71 -2.67 12.15 -0.27
N GLY A 72 -1.88 13.19 -0.57
CA GLY A 72 -2.42 14.51 -0.93
C GLY A 72 -3.32 14.48 -2.16
N SER A 73 -3.19 13.44 -2.98
CA SER A 73 -4.01 13.23 -4.17
C SER A 73 -5.36 12.55 -3.87
N ILE A 74 -5.61 12.16 -2.61
CA ILE A 74 -6.88 11.59 -2.15
C ILE A 74 -7.70 12.69 -1.46
N SER A 75 -8.95 12.83 -1.88
CA SER A 75 -9.89 13.82 -1.36
C SER A 75 -11.06 13.18 -0.62
N ALA A 76 -11.78 14.00 0.16
CA ALA A 76 -13.01 13.56 0.80
C ALA A 76 -14.04 13.09 -0.24
N GLY A 77 -14.69 11.95 0.03
CA GLY A 77 -15.62 11.30 -0.89
C GLY A 77 -14.98 10.33 -1.88
N ASP A 78 -13.64 10.26 -1.96
CA ASP A 78 -12.98 9.24 -2.77
C ASP A 78 -13.12 7.84 -2.14
N ILE A 79 -13.21 6.83 -3.00
CA ILE A 79 -13.19 5.41 -2.60
C ILE A 79 -11.87 4.81 -3.10
N ILE A 80 -11.06 4.31 -2.16
CA ILE A 80 -9.78 3.68 -2.45
C ILE A 80 -9.94 2.15 -2.49
N LEU A 81 -9.63 1.56 -3.63
CA LEU A 81 -9.58 0.11 -3.84
C LEU A 81 -8.12 -0.34 -3.86
N GLY A 82 -7.81 -1.37 -3.08
CA GLY A 82 -6.48 -1.97 -3.01
C GLY A 82 -6.56 -3.43 -2.61
N ASP A 83 -5.43 -4.12 -2.70
CA ASP A 83 -5.35 -5.53 -2.33
C ASP A 83 -5.34 -5.75 -0.80
N ARG A 84 -5.05 -6.99 -0.38
CA ARG A 84 -4.98 -7.35 1.04
C ARG A 84 -3.81 -6.69 1.79
N TYR A 85 -2.73 -6.32 1.09
CA TYR A 85 -1.55 -5.71 1.70
C TYR A 85 -1.92 -4.35 2.29
N TYR A 86 -2.73 -3.56 1.58
CA TYR A 86 -3.22 -2.25 2.05
C TYR A 86 -4.23 -2.32 3.20
N CYS A 87 -4.74 -3.50 3.57
CA CYS A 87 -5.72 -3.69 4.64
C CYS A 87 -5.10 -3.56 6.05
N SER A 88 -4.59 -2.36 6.36
CA SER A 88 -4.00 -2.02 7.64
C SER A 88 -4.87 -1.03 8.43
N TYR A 89 -4.88 -1.16 9.76
CA TYR A 89 -5.60 -0.24 10.64
C TYR A 89 -5.21 1.23 10.38
N PHE A 90 -3.91 1.48 10.24
CA PHE A 90 -3.38 2.83 10.07
C PHE A 90 -3.85 3.47 8.76
N LEU A 91 -3.86 2.73 7.66
CA LEU A 91 -4.30 3.27 6.37
C LEU A 91 -5.81 3.56 6.40
N ILE A 92 -6.62 2.63 6.89
CA ILE A 92 -8.08 2.82 6.98
C ILE A 92 -8.42 4.02 7.88
N ALA A 93 -7.80 4.11 9.07
CA ALA A 93 -8.04 5.23 9.98
C ALA A 93 -7.60 6.57 9.39
N MET A 94 -6.54 6.59 8.57
CA MET A 94 -6.06 7.79 7.89
C MET A 94 -6.99 8.22 6.76
N LEU A 95 -7.47 7.28 5.93
CA LEU A 95 -8.46 7.55 4.87
C LEU A 95 -9.76 8.08 5.47
N GLN A 96 -10.25 7.47 6.55
CA GLN A 96 -11.43 7.97 7.26
C GLN A 96 -11.24 9.40 7.78
N ARG A 97 -10.05 9.75 8.28
CA ARG A 97 -9.74 11.13 8.70
C ARG A 97 -9.69 12.12 7.54
N LEU A 98 -9.36 11.67 6.33
CA LEU A 98 -9.43 12.46 5.11
C LEU A 98 -10.86 12.55 4.56
N GLY A 99 -11.82 11.81 5.12
CA GLY A 99 -13.19 11.71 4.62
C GLY A 99 -13.31 10.81 3.39
N ALA A 100 -12.33 9.94 3.16
CA ALA A 100 -12.32 8.93 2.09
C ALA A 100 -12.67 7.55 2.63
N ASP A 101 -13.24 6.71 1.76
CA ASP A 101 -13.60 5.33 2.06
C ASP A 101 -12.59 4.35 1.49
N ALA A 102 -12.54 3.15 2.06
CA ALA A 102 -11.60 2.11 1.71
C ALA A 102 -12.30 0.78 1.42
N VAL A 103 -11.93 0.14 0.32
CA VAL A 103 -12.32 -1.22 -0.05
C VAL A 103 -11.05 -2.03 -0.21
N PHE A 104 -10.77 -2.90 0.76
CA PHE A 104 -9.61 -3.78 0.73
C PHE A 104 -10.03 -5.22 0.98
N GLN A 105 -9.30 -6.17 0.40
CA GLN A 105 -9.40 -7.55 0.83
C GLN A 105 -8.90 -7.67 2.28
N ILE A 106 -9.55 -8.47 3.12
CA ILE A 106 -9.10 -8.65 4.50
C ILE A 106 -7.73 -9.35 4.51
N HIS A 107 -6.75 -8.73 5.19
CA HIS A 107 -5.41 -9.31 5.38
C HIS A 107 -5.48 -10.66 6.10
N SER A 108 -4.65 -11.63 5.70
CA SER A 108 -4.65 -13.01 6.26
C SER A 108 -4.40 -13.06 7.77
N GLY A 109 -3.54 -12.17 8.28
CA GLY A 109 -3.29 -12.00 9.71
C GLY A 109 -4.49 -11.47 10.52
N ARG A 110 -5.58 -11.06 9.86
CA ARG A 110 -6.80 -10.57 10.50
C ARG A 110 -7.96 -11.53 10.26
N LYS A 111 -8.37 -12.24 11.32
CA LYS A 111 -9.53 -13.12 11.26
C LYS A 111 -10.83 -12.31 11.33
N SER A 112 -11.74 -12.55 10.37
CA SER A 112 -13.10 -12.02 10.42
C SER A 112 -14.04 -13.05 11.05
N ASP A 113 -14.65 -12.70 12.18
CA ASP A 113 -15.73 -13.48 12.79
C ASP A 113 -17.07 -12.79 12.53
N PHE A 114 -17.80 -13.28 11.52
CA PHE A 114 -19.10 -12.73 11.10
C PHE A 114 -20.21 -12.87 12.14
N ARG A 115 -19.96 -13.54 13.28
CA ARG A 115 -20.88 -13.59 14.42
C ARG A 115 -20.73 -12.40 15.36
N ARG A 116 -19.67 -11.60 15.22
CA ARG A 116 -19.41 -10.40 16.02
C ARG A 116 -19.88 -9.15 15.27
N GLY A 117 -20.14 -8.07 16.01
CA GLY A 117 -20.60 -6.81 15.44
C GLY A 117 -22.08 -6.79 15.09
N LYS A 118 -22.52 -5.76 14.36
CA LYS A 118 -23.90 -5.64 13.89
C LYS A 118 -24.03 -6.34 12.55
N ARG A 119 -24.72 -7.48 12.52
CA ARG A 119 -24.96 -8.23 11.30
C ARG A 119 -25.90 -7.47 10.35
N LEU A 120 -25.54 -7.41 9.08
CA LEU A 120 -26.35 -6.85 7.99
C LEU A 120 -26.88 -7.93 7.04
N GLY A 121 -26.15 -9.06 6.91
CA GLY A 121 -26.51 -10.15 6.01
C GLY A 121 -25.72 -11.43 6.24
N LYS A 122 -25.67 -12.30 5.23
CA LYS A 122 -24.77 -13.46 5.22
C LYS A 122 -23.36 -12.98 4.87
N ASN A 123 -22.40 -13.20 5.78
CA ASN A 123 -21.02 -12.72 5.65
C ASN A 123 -20.89 -11.20 5.53
N ASP A 124 -21.82 -10.47 6.14
CA ASP A 124 -21.87 -9.00 6.12
C ASP A 124 -22.21 -8.47 7.52
N HIS A 125 -21.32 -7.65 8.05
CA HIS A 125 -21.41 -7.09 9.39
C HIS A 125 -20.64 -5.78 9.54
N ILE A 126 -21.10 -4.95 10.46
CA ILE A 126 -20.38 -3.75 10.91
C ILE A 126 -19.60 -4.12 12.16
N VAL A 127 -18.30 -3.85 12.14
CA VAL A 127 -17.39 -4.07 13.27
C VAL A 127 -16.59 -2.81 13.55
N THR A 128 -16.23 -2.61 14.81
CA THR A 128 -15.30 -1.55 15.22
C THR A 128 -13.92 -2.15 15.40
N TRP A 129 -12.91 -1.54 14.78
CA TRP A 129 -11.52 -1.92 15.00
C TRP A 129 -10.88 -0.93 15.99
N GLU A 130 -10.31 -1.47 17.06
CA GLU A 130 -9.55 -0.67 18.02
C GLU A 130 -8.11 -0.48 17.54
N LYS A 131 -7.51 0.67 17.88
CA LYS A 131 -6.11 0.93 17.60
C LYS A 131 -5.25 -0.11 18.34
N PRO A 132 -4.40 -0.87 17.64
CA PRO A 132 -3.55 -1.86 18.30
C PRO A 132 -2.50 -1.15 19.16
N LYS A 133 -2.22 -1.71 20.35
CA LYS A 133 -1.21 -1.17 21.29
C LYS A 133 0.21 -1.25 20.73
N GLN A 134 0.49 -2.26 19.93
CA GLN A 134 1.76 -2.47 19.24
C GLN A 134 1.50 -2.60 17.75
N ARG A 135 2.46 -2.17 16.93
CA ARG A 135 2.38 -2.38 15.49
C ARG A 135 2.39 -3.89 15.22
N PRO A 136 1.38 -4.43 14.51
CA PRO A 136 1.40 -5.83 14.09
C PRO A 136 2.64 -6.10 13.22
N THR A 137 3.28 -7.25 13.40
CA THR A 137 4.25 -7.73 12.43
C THR A 137 3.54 -7.96 11.10
N LEU A 138 4.05 -7.34 10.04
CA LEU A 138 3.66 -7.69 8.69
C LEU A 138 4.46 -8.95 8.37
N ASP A 139 3.80 -10.10 8.33
CA ASP A 139 4.37 -11.28 7.71
C ASP A 139 4.32 -11.00 6.19
N GLU A 140 5.48 -10.74 5.58
CA GLU A 140 5.64 -10.69 4.12
C GLU A 140 5.61 -12.12 3.54
#